data_AF-A0A317TZB1-F1
#
_entry.id   AF-A0A317TZB1-F1
#
_cell.length_a   1.000
_cell.length_b   1.000
_cell.length_c   1.000
_cell.angle_alpha   90.00
_cell.angle_beta   90.00
_cell.angle_gamma   90.00
#
_symmetry.space_group_name_H-M   'P 1'
#
loop_
_entity.id
_entity.type
_entity.pdbx_description
1 polymer ?
#
loop_
_entity_poly.entity_id
_entity_poly.type
_entity_poly.pdbx_seq_one_letter_code
_entity_poly.pdbx_strand_id
1 'polypeptide(L)'
;MSPKIYISYAITPNKELVISSYHEKVQSMINGFALIKKDGLKPGDLKKLEGELPEQYDNDDVKKKLIELLTTIKNSGDFDKVTYRGDLNLCTHKKDDLAPFLFDGTLNKFFAGKEVQLILESANTEYVEGAIKFADNIEMTGVILQTKSGSQDVLSKTYPPSNANKSSSETPVPAPETGELAQSTVNINDPLALSDALSKVGIFNTPSTEPSTTSTNETPRAGFTTKINE
;
A
#
# COMPACT_ATOMS: atom_id res chain seq x y z
N MET A 1 32.36 1.36 -0.54
CA MET A 1 31.42 2.15 0.28
C MET A 1 30.07 1.49 0.15
N SER A 2 29.42 1.20 1.26
CA SER A 2 28.05 0.69 1.31
C SER A 2 27.08 1.76 0.76
N PRO A 3 26.04 1.37 -0.01
CA PRO A 3 25.04 2.32 -0.50
C PRO A 3 24.17 2.84 0.64
N LYS A 4 23.59 4.02 0.45
CA LYS A 4 22.75 4.69 1.46
C LYS A 4 21.45 5.21 0.85
N ILE A 5 20.39 5.15 1.65
CA ILE A 5 19.12 5.83 1.39
C ILE A 5 19.18 7.19 2.10
N TYR A 6 19.12 8.30 1.36
CA TYR A 6 19.04 9.64 1.94
C TYR A 6 17.62 10.17 1.89
N ILE A 7 17.05 10.53 3.04
CA ILE A 7 15.71 11.09 3.16
C ILE A 7 15.76 12.51 3.71
N SER A 8 15.12 13.44 3.01
CA SER A 8 14.83 14.80 3.47
C SER A 8 13.32 14.96 3.58
N TYR A 9 12.82 15.45 4.72
CA TYR A 9 11.38 15.49 4.99
C TYR A 9 10.96 16.70 5.84
N ALA A 10 9.70 17.09 5.70
CA ALA A 10 9.04 18.07 6.55
C ALA A 10 7.53 17.81 6.56
N ILE A 11 6.84 18.28 7.60
CA ILE A 11 5.37 18.39 7.62
C ILE A 11 5.04 19.85 7.34
N THR A 12 4.22 20.11 6.32
CA THR A 12 3.83 21.48 5.93
C THR A 12 2.72 22.03 6.84
N PRO A 13 2.50 23.36 6.87
CA PRO A 13 1.34 23.95 7.54
C PRO A 13 -0.01 23.39 7.07
N ASN A 14 -0.05 22.85 5.85
CA ASN A 14 -1.22 22.22 5.22
C ASN A 14 -1.39 20.73 5.62
N LYS A 15 -0.71 20.26 6.68
CA LYS A 15 -0.67 18.86 7.13
C LYS A 15 -0.23 17.85 6.04
N GLU A 16 0.58 18.29 5.07
CA GLU A 16 1.20 17.39 4.08
C GLU A 16 2.58 16.97 4.60
N LEU A 17 2.77 15.68 4.87
CA LEU A 17 4.09 15.09 5.09
C LEU A 17 4.79 14.91 3.73
N VAL A 18 5.79 15.74 3.47
CA VAL A 18 6.62 15.66 2.27
C VAL A 18 7.88 14.86 2.56
N ILE A 19 8.17 13.86 1.74
CA ILE A 19 9.31 12.95 1.86
C ILE A 19 10.07 12.89 0.53
N SER A 20 11.39 13.03 0.57
CA SER A 20 12.30 13.05 -0.59
C SER A 20 13.42 12.04 -0.42
N SER A 21 13.37 10.90 -1.12
CA SER A 21 14.18 9.68 -0.87
C SER A 21 15.03 9.28 -2.09
N TYR A 22 16.37 9.34 -1.97
CA TYR A 22 17.31 9.24 -3.12
C TYR A 22 18.64 8.56 -2.77
N HIS A 23 19.40 8.17 -3.79
CA HIS A 23 20.81 7.76 -3.67
C HIS A 23 21.76 8.87 -3.26
N GLU A 24 21.38 10.12 -3.55
CA GLU A 24 22.26 11.27 -3.41
C GLU A 24 21.70 12.24 -2.38
N LYS A 25 22.51 12.52 -1.34
CA LYS A 25 22.17 13.41 -0.23
C LYS A 25 21.79 14.81 -0.72
N VAL A 26 22.49 15.30 -1.74
CA VAL A 26 22.21 16.60 -2.39
C VAL A 26 20.88 16.55 -3.16
N GLN A 27 20.62 15.48 -3.92
CA GLN A 27 19.35 15.35 -4.65
C GLN A 27 18.16 15.27 -3.69
N SER A 28 18.27 14.48 -2.62
CA SER A 28 17.25 14.38 -1.57
C SER A 28 16.87 15.75 -1.01
N MET A 29 17.86 16.59 -0.67
CA MET A 29 17.59 17.94 -0.17
C MET A 29 16.97 18.87 -1.22
N ILE A 30 17.48 18.88 -2.45
CA ILE A 30 16.99 19.77 -3.53
C ILE A 30 15.54 19.39 -3.92
N ASN A 31 15.27 18.11 -4.15
CA ASN A 31 13.95 17.64 -4.55
C ASN A 31 12.91 17.74 -3.42
N GLY A 32 13.34 17.66 -2.15
CA GLY A 32 12.48 17.94 -1.00
C GLY A 32 12.14 19.43 -0.88
N PHE A 33 13.14 20.31 -1.04
CA PHE A 33 12.91 21.76 -1.01
C PHE A 33 12.01 22.23 -2.15
N ALA A 34 12.18 21.65 -3.35
CA ALA A 34 11.35 21.93 -4.52
C ALA A 34 9.85 21.63 -4.29
N LEU A 35 9.51 20.72 -3.38
CA LEU A 35 8.13 20.40 -3.01
C LEU A 35 7.60 21.34 -1.92
N ILE A 36 8.34 21.60 -0.84
CA ILE A 36 7.84 22.39 0.31
C ILE A 36 7.88 23.92 0.12
N LYS A 37 8.64 24.43 -0.86
CA LYS A 37 8.74 25.87 -1.12
C LYS A 37 7.39 26.54 -1.45
N LYS A 38 6.41 25.76 -1.93
CA LYS A 38 5.04 26.23 -2.22
C LYS A 38 4.29 26.62 -0.94
N ASP A 39 4.61 25.97 0.18
CA ASP A 39 3.99 26.17 1.49
C ASP A 39 4.75 27.18 2.37
N GLY A 40 5.63 27.99 1.76
CA GLY A 40 6.42 29.04 2.44
C GLY A 40 7.63 28.55 3.24
N LEU A 41 7.88 27.23 3.28
CA LEU A 41 9.01 26.64 4.01
C LEU A 41 10.36 26.85 3.30
N LYS A 42 11.44 26.84 4.09
CA LYS A 42 12.82 27.11 3.70
C LYS A 42 13.66 25.82 3.67
N PRO A 43 14.85 25.81 3.05
CA PRO A 43 15.72 24.63 3.02
C PRO A 43 16.19 24.14 4.41
N GLY A 44 16.13 25.01 5.42
CA GLY A 44 16.45 24.68 6.82
C GLY A 44 15.36 23.90 7.56
N ASP A 45 14.12 23.93 7.07
CA ASP A 45 12.97 23.26 7.70
C ASP A 45 12.91 21.76 7.34
N LEU A 46 13.75 21.32 6.38
CA LEU A 46 13.94 19.91 6.05
C LEU A 46 14.76 19.18 7.12
N LYS A 47 14.07 18.35 7.89
CA LYS A 47 14.69 17.28 8.70
C LYS A 47 15.34 16.26 7.76
N LYS A 48 16.42 15.61 8.19
CA LYS A 48 17.25 14.73 7.36
C LYS A 48 17.52 13.42 8.08
N LEU A 49 17.47 12.32 7.35
CA LEU A 49 17.85 10.98 7.79
C LEU A 49 18.71 10.31 6.70
N GLU A 50 19.59 9.41 7.12
CA GLU A 50 20.33 8.55 6.21
C GLU A 50 20.39 7.13 6.78
N GLY A 51 20.11 6.14 5.93
CA GLY A 51 20.17 4.73 6.29
C GLY A 51 21.23 4.03 5.45
N GLU A 52 22.22 3.44 6.10
CA GLU A 52 23.25 2.64 5.44
C GLU A 52 22.78 1.20 5.25
N LEU A 53 23.05 0.65 4.07
CA LEU A 53 22.79 -0.74 3.70
C LEU A 53 24.05 -1.58 3.93
N PRO A 54 23.94 -2.90 4.15
CA PRO A 54 25.11 -3.78 4.20
C PRO A 54 25.84 -3.84 2.84
N GLU A 55 27.10 -4.29 2.82
CA GLU A 55 27.89 -4.37 1.58
C GLU A 55 27.32 -5.37 0.56
N GLN A 56 26.73 -6.46 1.06
CA GLN A 56 25.86 -7.37 0.31
C GLN A 56 24.45 -7.18 0.84
N TYR A 57 23.52 -6.89 -0.06
CA TYR A 57 22.13 -6.53 0.26
C TYR A 57 21.22 -6.88 -0.93
N ASP A 58 19.92 -7.03 -0.68
CA ASP A 58 18.91 -7.19 -1.73
C ASP A 58 17.76 -6.17 -1.63
N ASN A 59 16.71 -6.35 -2.45
CA ASN A 59 15.55 -5.45 -2.47
C ASN A 59 14.75 -5.46 -1.14
N ASP A 60 14.77 -6.55 -0.38
CA ASP A 60 14.07 -6.63 0.91
C ASP A 60 14.90 -6.00 2.04
N ASP A 61 16.24 -6.03 1.98
CA ASP A 61 17.09 -5.19 2.83
C ASP A 61 16.85 -3.69 2.61
N VAL A 62 16.76 -3.26 1.33
CA VAL A 62 16.42 -1.87 1.00
C VAL A 62 15.03 -1.50 1.49
N LYS A 63 14.03 -2.35 1.23
CA LYS A 63 12.64 -2.19 1.71
C LYS A 63 12.59 -2.04 3.24
N LYS A 64 13.28 -2.92 3.96
CA LYS A 64 13.38 -2.92 5.42
C LYS A 64 14.04 -1.66 5.94
N LYS A 65 15.17 -1.25 5.36
CA LYS A 65 15.86 0.00 5.75
C LYS A 65 15.01 1.25 5.45
N LEU A 66 14.29 1.27 4.32
CA LEU A 66 13.36 2.35 4.01
C LEU A 66 12.24 2.44 5.06
N ILE A 67 11.60 1.32 5.41
CA ILE A 67 10.53 1.28 6.42
C ILE A 67 11.02 1.67 7.83
N GLU A 68 12.25 1.30 8.20
CA GLU A 68 12.92 1.74 9.43
C GLU A 68 13.04 3.28 9.50
N LEU A 69 13.56 3.90 8.43
CA LEU A 69 13.65 5.37 8.34
C LEU A 69 12.27 6.03 8.34
N LEU A 70 11.31 5.50 7.58
CA LEU A 70 9.94 6.02 7.52
C LEU A 70 9.19 5.89 8.86
N THR A 71 9.54 4.91 9.70
CA THR A 71 8.98 4.76 11.07
C THR A 71 9.42 5.90 11.98
N THR A 72 10.68 6.34 11.87
CA THR A 72 11.18 7.54 12.56
C THR A 72 10.40 8.80 12.13
N ILE A 73 10.02 8.88 10.85
CA ILE A 73 9.27 10.02 10.28
C ILE A 73 7.79 9.99 10.71
N LYS A 74 7.14 8.83 10.62
CA LYS A 74 5.70 8.64 10.92
C LYS A 74 5.32 9.06 12.34
N ASN A 75 6.26 8.92 13.29
CA ASN A 75 6.07 9.29 14.69
C ASN A 75 6.45 10.77 15.01
N SER A 76 6.80 11.58 14.00
CA SER A 76 7.39 12.93 14.20
C SER A 76 6.41 14.11 14.19
N GLY A 77 5.11 13.85 14.00
CA GLY A 77 4.03 14.85 14.02
C GLY A 77 2.73 14.31 13.39
N ASP A 78 1.65 15.08 13.44
CA ASP A 78 0.38 14.79 12.74
C ASP A 78 0.39 15.37 11.32
N PHE A 79 -0.20 14.62 10.38
CA PHE A 79 -0.29 14.92 8.95
C PHE A 79 -1.44 14.12 8.35
N ASP A 80 -2.16 14.65 7.37
CA ASP A 80 -3.33 14.00 6.74
C ASP A 80 -3.06 13.49 5.32
N LYS A 81 -2.06 14.06 4.64
CA LYS A 81 -1.53 13.60 3.36
C LYS A 81 -0.03 13.26 3.46
N VAL A 82 0.43 12.32 2.65
CA VAL A 82 1.84 12.01 2.39
C VAL A 82 2.15 12.19 0.91
N THR A 83 3.15 13.01 0.60
CA THR A 83 3.74 13.09 -0.75
C THR A 83 5.16 12.56 -0.69
N TYR A 84 5.38 11.36 -1.26
CA TYR A 84 6.68 10.70 -1.33
C TYR A 84 7.26 10.83 -2.74
N ARG A 85 8.41 11.47 -2.86
CA ARG A 85 9.14 11.62 -4.12
C ARG A 85 10.50 10.93 -4.04
N GLY A 86 10.88 10.15 -5.05
CA GLY A 86 12.14 9.41 -5.00
C GLY A 86 12.58 8.76 -6.31
N ASP A 87 13.74 8.14 -6.27
CA ASP A 87 14.29 7.33 -7.36
C ASP A 87 13.40 6.09 -7.63
N LEU A 88 12.99 5.86 -8.89
CA LEU A 88 12.18 4.67 -9.27
C LEU A 88 12.96 3.34 -9.16
N ASN A 89 14.28 3.45 -9.15
CA ASN A 89 15.28 2.39 -9.03
C ASN A 89 16.00 2.48 -7.66
N LEU A 90 15.24 2.79 -6.59
CA LEU A 90 15.82 3.08 -5.27
C LEU A 90 16.69 1.92 -4.75
N CYS A 91 18.00 2.09 -4.86
CA CYS A 91 19.07 1.21 -4.38
C CYS A 91 18.99 -0.18 -5.03
N THR A 92 18.61 -0.25 -6.30
CA THR A 92 18.79 -1.46 -7.10
C THR A 92 20.24 -1.59 -7.56
N HIS A 93 20.72 -2.83 -7.77
CA HIS A 93 22.09 -3.11 -8.22
C HIS A 93 22.34 -2.66 -9.68
N LYS A 94 21.31 -2.70 -10.54
CA LYS A 94 21.35 -2.09 -11.88
C LYS A 94 20.42 -0.88 -11.96
N LYS A 95 20.72 0.06 -12.84
CA LYS A 95 19.98 1.33 -12.96
C LYS A 95 18.63 1.19 -13.71
N ASP A 96 18.51 0.15 -14.51
CA ASP A 96 17.34 -0.27 -15.29
C ASP A 96 16.34 -1.13 -14.49
N ASP A 97 16.78 -1.73 -13.37
CA ASP A 97 15.89 -2.46 -12.45
C ASP A 97 14.96 -1.49 -11.71
N LEU A 98 13.68 -1.86 -11.54
CA LEU A 98 12.73 -1.13 -10.70
C LEU A 98 12.85 -1.59 -9.25
N ALA A 99 12.73 -0.67 -8.29
CA ALA A 99 12.66 -1.00 -6.86
C ALA A 99 11.24 -1.49 -6.48
N PRO A 100 11.00 -2.81 -6.29
CA PRO A 100 9.64 -3.36 -6.36
C PRO A 100 8.70 -2.87 -5.24
N PHE A 101 9.28 -2.53 -4.08
CA PHE A 101 8.56 -1.98 -2.92
C PHE A 101 8.01 -0.55 -3.12
N LEU A 102 8.34 0.11 -4.23
CA LEU A 102 7.70 1.37 -4.65
C LEU A 102 6.44 1.13 -5.49
N PHE A 103 6.24 -0.08 -6.01
CA PHE A 103 5.14 -0.46 -6.91
C PHE A 103 4.17 -1.48 -6.27
N ASP A 104 4.61 -2.30 -5.31
CA ASP A 104 3.79 -3.32 -4.61
C ASP A 104 2.78 -2.75 -3.57
N GLY A 105 2.63 -1.42 -3.52
CA GLY A 105 1.79 -0.71 -2.56
C GLY A 105 2.31 -0.68 -1.12
N THR A 106 3.57 -1.06 -0.85
CA THR A 106 4.17 -1.03 0.50
C THR A 106 4.04 0.34 1.16
N LEU A 107 4.28 1.43 0.44
CA LEU A 107 4.16 2.79 0.99
C LEU A 107 2.71 3.14 1.34
N ASN A 108 1.74 2.75 0.51
CA ASN A 108 0.30 2.95 0.77
C ASN A 108 -0.17 2.14 1.99
N LYS A 109 0.35 0.92 2.16
CA LYS A 109 0.09 0.05 3.33
C LYS A 109 0.73 0.62 4.61
N PHE A 110 1.95 1.16 4.50
CA PHE A 110 2.66 1.77 5.63
C PHE A 110 2.00 3.06 6.13
N PHE A 111 1.50 3.89 5.21
CA PHE A 111 0.73 5.11 5.49
C PHE A 111 -0.79 4.90 5.37
N ALA A 112 -1.29 3.70 5.69
CA ALA A 112 -2.72 3.41 5.67
C ALA A 112 -3.54 4.41 6.51
N GLY A 113 -4.70 4.82 5.99
CA GLY A 113 -5.56 5.85 6.59
C GLY A 113 -5.18 7.30 6.25
N LYS A 114 -4.24 7.53 5.32
CA LYS A 114 -3.83 8.85 4.83
C LYS A 114 -3.85 8.89 3.30
N GLU A 115 -3.99 10.08 2.72
CA GLU A 115 -3.80 10.24 1.26
C GLU A 115 -2.31 10.02 0.95
N VAL A 116 -1.99 9.15 -0.01
CA VAL A 116 -0.59 8.87 -0.41
C VAL A 116 -0.43 9.17 -1.89
N GLN A 117 0.43 10.14 -2.20
CA GLN A 117 0.85 10.49 -3.56
C GLN A 117 2.32 10.11 -3.75
N LEU A 118 2.58 9.21 -4.69
CA LEU A 118 3.94 8.81 -5.08
C LEU A 118 4.39 9.63 -6.30
N ILE A 119 5.66 10.03 -6.33
CA ILE A 119 6.30 10.71 -7.46
C ILE A 119 7.66 10.03 -7.70
N LEU A 120 7.71 9.06 -8.61
CA LEU A 120 8.89 8.23 -8.85
C LEU A 120 9.60 8.71 -10.12
N GLU A 121 10.92 8.92 -10.06
CA GLU A 121 11.66 9.54 -11.16
C GLU A 121 13.01 8.90 -11.49
N SER A 122 13.45 9.06 -12.74
CA SER A 122 14.76 8.66 -13.26
C SER A 122 15.33 9.76 -14.17
N ALA A 123 16.65 9.82 -14.33
CA ALA A 123 17.27 10.72 -15.31
C ALA A 123 17.05 10.23 -16.76
N ASN A 124 16.88 8.92 -16.95
CA ASN A 124 16.85 8.26 -18.25
C ASN A 124 15.40 7.95 -18.66
N THR A 125 14.98 8.47 -19.81
CA THR A 125 13.63 8.33 -20.38
C THR A 125 13.20 6.86 -20.53
N GLU A 126 14.11 6.01 -21.02
CA GLU A 126 13.89 4.56 -21.20
C GLU A 126 13.44 3.85 -19.91
N TYR A 127 13.97 4.25 -18.75
CA TYR A 127 13.63 3.62 -17.47
C TYR A 127 12.27 4.13 -16.95
N VAL A 128 11.89 5.37 -17.29
CA VAL A 128 10.56 5.92 -17.03
C VAL A 128 9.52 5.24 -17.92
N GLU A 129 9.84 4.98 -19.19
CA GLU A 129 9.00 4.14 -20.06
C GLU A 129 8.84 2.71 -19.53
N GLY A 130 9.93 2.09 -19.05
CA GLY A 130 9.90 0.77 -18.42
C GLY A 130 8.99 0.74 -17.19
N ALA A 131 9.12 1.74 -16.30
CA ALA A 131 8.25 1.93 -15.15
C ALA A 131 6.79 2.15 -15.55
N ILE A 132 6.51 2.91 -16.62
CA ILE A 132 5.15 3.13 -17.15
C ILE A 132 4.55 1.83 -17.68
N LYS A 133 5.29 1.07 -18.49
CA LYS A 133 4.85 -0.24 -19.02
C LYS A 133 4.59 -1.23 -17.88
N PHE A 134 5.39 -1.20 -16.81
CA PHE A 134 5.16 -2.00 -15.61
C PHE A 134 3.92 -1.55 -14.82
N ALA A 135 3.76 -0.25 -14.56
CA ALA A 135 2.64 0.32 -13.84
C ALA A 135 1.29 0.13 -14.56
N ASP A 136 1.29 0.16 -15.89
CA ASP A 136 0.12 -0.17 -16.73
C ASP A 136 -0.29 -1.64 -16.56
N ASN A 137 0.67 -2.57 -16.55
CA ASN A 137 0.42 -4.01 -16.38
C ASN A 137 -0.10 -4.41 -14.99
N ILE A 138 0.06 -3.56 -13.96
CA ILE A 138 -0.41 -3.80 -12.59
C ILE A 138 -1.56 -2.87 -12.16
N GLU A 139 -2.16 -2.12 -13.11
CA GLU A 139 -3.22 -1.14 -12.88
C GLU A 139 -2.92 -0.14 -11.74
N MET A 140 -1.67 0.35 -11.70
CA MET A 140 -1.19 1.17 -10.58
C MET A 140 -1.98 2.50 -10.44
N THR A 141 -2.21 2.94 -9.20
CA THR A 141 -2.92 4.20 -8.89
C THR A 141 -2.17 5.03 -7.85
N GLY A 142 -2.41 6.35 -7.84
CA GLY A 142 -1.82 7.28 -6.87
C GLY A 142 -0.34 7.61 -7.09
N VAL A 143 0.17 7.44 -8.32
CA VAL A 143 1.59 7.63 -8.66
C VAL A 143 1.78 8.55 -9.86
N ILE A 144 2.85 9.34 -9.85
CA ILE A 144 3.38 10.07 -10.99
C ILE A 144 4.72 9.42 -11.35
N LEU A 145 4.86 8.96 -12.59
CA LEU A 145 6.11 8.44 -13.14
C LEU A 145 6.69 9.47 -14.10
N GLN A 146 7.92 9.94 -13.86
CA GLN A 146 8.48 11.06 -14.63
C GLN A 146 10.00 11.03 -14.82
N THR A 147 10.49 11.74 -15.83
CA THR A 147 11.91 12.13 -15.93
C THR A 147 12.27 13.19 -14.91
N LYS A 148 13.50 13.13 -14.38
CA LYS A 148 14.06 14.13 -13.46
C LYS A 148 14.10 15.52 -14.11
N SER A 149 13.93 16.55 -13.29
CA SER A 149 14.01 17.95 -13.75
C SER A 149 15.40 18.25 -14.33
N GLY A 150 15.47 18.54 -15.63
CA GLY A 150 16.73 18.76 -16.36
C GLY A 150 17.15 17.65 -17.33
N SER A 151 16.40 16.54 -17.42
CA SER A 151 16.51 15.62 -18.57
C SER A 151 16.17 16.34 -19.88
N GLN A 152 16.79 15.91 -20.99
CA GLN A 152 16.56 16.50 -22.32
C GLN A 152 15.15 16.22 -22.83
N ASP A 153 14.72 14.96 -22.75
CA ASP A 153 13.34 14.57 -23.00
C ASP A 153 12.54 14.66 -21.69
N VAL A 154 11.36 15.27 -21.75
CA VAL A 154 10.44 15.38 -20.61
C VAL A 154 9.30 14.40 -20.78
N LEU A 155 9.35 13.28 -20.06
CA LEU A 155 8.29 12.29 -19.98
C LEU A 155 7.64 12.34 -18.60
N SER A 156 6.31 12.38 -18.54
CA SER A 156 5.56 12.31 -17.29
C SER A 156 4.20 11.65 -17.53
N LYS A 157 3.81 10.72 -16.65
CA LYS A 157 2.50 10.06 -16.66
C LYS A 157 1.94 10.00 -15.24
N THR A 158 0.72 10.52 -15.08
CA THR A 158 0.00 10.59 -13.81
C THR A 158 -1.08 9.53 -13.76
N TYR A 159 -1.00 8.66 -12.75
CA TYR A 159 -2.00 7.67 -12.40
C TYR A 159 -2.79 8.21 -11.20
N PRO A 160 -4.07 8.60 -11.37
CA PRO A 160 -4.86 9.17 -10.29
C PRO A 160 -5.01 8.17 -9.12
N PRO A 161 -5.20 8.63 -7.87
CA PRO A 161 -5.51 7.74 -6.76
C PRO A 161 -6.87 7.06 -6.99
N SER A 162 -6.99 5.78 -6.61
CA SER A 162 -8.25 5.06 -6.70
C SER A 162 -9.33 5.73 -5.85
N ASN A 163 -10.53 5.90 -6.42
CA ASN A 163 -11.66 6.57 -5.76
C ASN A 163 -12.14 5.86 -4.48
N ALA A 164 -11.69 4.63 -4.19
CA ALA A 164 -11.98 3.92 -2.94
C ALA A 164 -11.60 4.74 -1.68
N ASN A 165 -10.55 5.56 -1.74
CA ASN A 165 -10.15 6.41 -0.62
C ASN A 165 -10.92 7.74 -0.51
N LYS A 166 -11.92 7.99 -1.36
CA LYS A 166 -12.88 9.11 -1.19
C LYS A 166 -14.09 8.77 -0.32
N SER A 167 -13.99 7.72 0.50
CA SER A 167 -14.95 7.40 1.56
C SER A 167 -14.91 8.37 2.77
N SER A 168 -14.72 9.66 2.50
CA SER A 168 -15.12 10.76 3.40
C SER A 168 -16.54 11.27 3.09
N SER A 169 -17.30 10.53 2.28
CA SER A 169 -18.74 10.52 2.38
C SER A 169 -19.15 9.92 3.72
N GLU A 170 -19.47 10.78 4.68
CA GLU A 170 -20.26 10.40 5.86
C GLU A 170 -21.63 9.91 5.38
N THR A 171 -21.76 8.61 5.10
CA THR A 171 -23.08 7.97 5.09
C THR A 171 -23.59 8.08 6.53
N PRO A 172 -24.68 8.82 6.80
CA PRO A 172 -25.12 9.02 8.17
C PRO A 172 -25.59 7.66 8.71
N VAL A 173 -24.77 7.03 9.54
CA VAL A 173 -25.19 5.87 10.33
C VAL A 173 -26.33 6.37 11.21
N PRO A 174 -27.56 5.85 11.06
CA PRO A 174 -28.67 6.28 11.91
C PRO A 174 -28.27 6.02 13.36
N ALA A 175 -28.32 7.06 14.20
CA ALA A 175 -28.08 6.87 15.62
C ALA A 175 -29.14 5.88 16.13
N PRO A 176 -28.76 4.71 16.66
CA PRO A 176 -29.73 3.71 17.07
C PRO A 176 -30.61 4.29 18.17
N GLU A 177 -31.93 4.21 18.02
CA GLU A 177 -32.84 4.76 19.01
C GLU A 177 -32.64 4.03 20.34
N THR A 178 -32.34 4.78 21.39
CA THR A 178 -31.85 4.24 22.67
C THR A 178 -32.88 3.43 23.45
N GLY A 179 -34.12 3.31 22.94
CA GLY A 179 -35.16 2.43 23.45
C GLY A 179 -35.14 0.99 22.92
N GLU A 180 -34.46 0.69 21.81
CA GLU A 180 -34.45 -0.67 21.23
C GLU A 180 -33.41 -1.59 21.88
N LEU A 181 -32.24 -1.05 22.23
CA LEU A 181 -31.12 -1.79 22.86
C LEU A 181 -31.45 -2.39 24.24
N ALA A 182 -32.59 -2.03 24.84
CA ALA A 182 -33.06 -2.54 26.13
C ALA A 182 -34.10 -3.68 26.00
N GLN A 183 -34.50 -4.06 24.77
CA GLN A 183 -35.57 -5.04 24.57
C GLN A 183 -35.03 -6.47 24.56
N SER A 184 -35.50 -7.31 25.49
CA SER A 184 -35.10 -8.74 25.58
C SER A 184 -35.59 -9.61 24.41
N THR A 185 -36.46 -9.08 23.55
CA THR A 185 -36.97 -9.72 22.34
C THR A 185 -37.25 -8.65 21.30
N VAL A 186 -36.67 -8.77 20.11
CA VAL A 186 -36.93 -7.90 18.95
C VAL A 186 -37.86 -8.62 17.98
N ASN A 187 -38.86 -7.92 17.45
CA ASN A 187 -39.86 -8.52 16.57
C ASN A 187 -39.39 -8.43 15.10
N ILE A 188 -39.05 -9.57 14.50
CA ILE A 188 -38.37 -9.63 13.20
C ILE A 188 -39.40 -9.58 12.06
N ASN A 189 -39.61 -8.40 11.49
CA ASN A 189 -40.58 -8.18 10.41
C ASN A 189 -40.16 -8.80 9.06
N ASP A 190 -38.86 -9.00 8.83
CA ASP A 190 -38.32 -9.73 7.67
C ASP A 190 -37.21 -10.71 8.11
N PRO A 191 -37.52 -12.01 8.23
CA PRO A 191 -36.54 -13.04 8.59
C PRO A 191 -35.45 -13.28 7.53
N LEU A 192 -35.73 -12.99 6.25
CA LEU A 192 -34.77 -13.22 5.16
C LEU A 192 -33.70 -12.13 5.17
N ALA A 193 -34.09 -10.86 5.29
CA ALA A 193 -33.16 -9.74 5.42
C ALA A 193 -32.23 -9.90 6.64
N LEU A 194 -32.75 -10.43 7.77
CA LEU A 194 -31.93 -10.72 8.95
C LEU A 194 -30.96 -11.88 8.70
N SER A 195 -31.39 -12.96 8.05
CA SER A 195 -30.51 -14.09 7.70
C SER A 195 -29.35 -13.64 6.80
N ASP A 196 -29.65 -12.82 5.80
CA ASP A 196 -28.69 -12.25 4.87
C ASP A 196 -27.67 -11.32 5.56
N ALA A 197 -28.11 -10.59 6.59
CA ALA A 197 -27.23 -9.76 7.43
C ALA A 197 -26.33 -10.62 8.33
N LEU A 198 -26.87 -11.61 9.04
CA LEU A 198 -26.12 -12.51 9.92
C LEU A 198 -25.07 -13.33 9.15
N SER A 199 -25.38 -13.74 7.92
CA SER A 199 -24.45 -14.42 7.02
C SER A 199 -23.24 -13.55 6.68
N LYS A 200 -23.44 -12.24 6.48
CA LYS A 200 -22.36 -11.27 6.15
C LYS A 200 -21.51 -10.87 7.36
N VAL A 201 -21.99 -11.09 8.59
CA VAL A 201 -21.25 -10.85 9.84
C VAL A 201 -20.44 -12.08 10.28
N GLY A 202 -20.59 -13.23 9.61
CA GLY A 202 -19.69 -14.38 9.75
C GLY A 202 -19.84 -15.18 11.05
N ILE A 203 -20.98 -15.07 11.74
CA ILE A 203 -21.23 -15.70 13.05
C ILE A 203 -21.66 -17.18 12.93
N PHE A 204 -22.04 -17.64 11.73
CA PHE A 204 -22.45 -19.02 11.48
C PHE A 204 -21.55 -19.71 10.44
N ASN A 205 -20.81 -20.73 10.87
CA ASN A 205 -20.25 -21.73 9.96
C ASN A 205 -21.39 -22.55 9.35
N THR A 206 -21.75 -22.30 8.09
CA THR A 206 -22.63 -23.17 7.33
C THR A 206 -21.93 -24.53 7.11
N PRO A 207 -22.51 -25.67 7.54
CA PRO A 207 -21.94 -26.97 7.24
C PRO A 207 -21.99 -27.25 5.73
N SER A 208 -20.94 -27.84 5.18
CA SER A 208 -20.81 -28.10 3.74
C SER A 208 -21.90 -29.03 3.22
N THR A 209 -22.74 -28.55 2.32
CA THR A 209 -23.69 -29.37 1.57
C THR A 209 -22.99 -30.01 0.37
N GLU A 210 -22.45 -31.21 0.54
CA GLU A 210 -22.09 -32.07 -0.60
C GLU A 210 -23.35 -32.62 -1.28
N PRO A 211 -23.54 -32.41 -2.61
CA PRO A 211 -24.59 -33.10 -3.36
C PRO A 211 -24.12 -34.50 -3.75
N SER A 212 -24.29 -35.48 -2.86
CA SER A 212 -24.04 -36.89 -3.18
C SER A 212 -25.07 -37.41 -4.19
N THR A 213 -24.65 -37.77 -5.41
CA THR A 213 -25.51 -38.42 -6.41
C THR A 213 -24.93 -39.77 -6.84
N THR A 214 -25.51 -40.84 -6.28
CA THR A 214 -25.16 -42.22 -6.61
C THR A 214 -25.55 -42.57 -8.05
N SER A 215 -24.69 -43.31 -8.75
CA SER A 215 -25.08 -44.08 -9.94
C SER A 215 -24.59 -45.52 -9.80
N THR A 216 -25.48 -46.48 -10.02
CA THR A 216 -25.31 -47.89 -9.65
C THR A 216 -24.79 -48.72 -10.83
N ASN A 217 -23.85 -49.65 -10.59
CA ASN A 217 -23.67 -50.87 -11.40
C ASN A 217 -22.92 -51.98 -10.62
N GLU A 218 -23.21 -53.24 -10.96
CA GLU A 218 -22.85 -54.53 -10.29
C GLU A 218 -21.93 -55.39 -11.20
N THR A 219 -21.24 -56.51 -10.86
CA THR A 219 -20.89 -57.36 -9.67
C THR A 219 -19.94 -58.49 -10.20
N PRO A 220 -19.11 -59.29 -9.45
CA PRO A 220 -19.09 -59.56 -7.99
C PRO A 220 -17.73 -59.48 -7.23
N ARG A 221 -17.82 -59.03 -5.97
CA ARG A 221 -17.42 -59.75 -4.73
C ARG A 221 -16.40 -60.93 -4.78
N ALA A 222 -15.27 -60.77 -4.09
CA ALA A 222 -14.70 -61.71 -3.09
C ALA A 222 -13.52 -61.04 -2.32
N GLY A 223 -13.36 -61.12 -1.00
CA GLY A 223 -14.22 -61.72 0.05
C GLY A 223 -13.82 -61.24 1.47
N PHE A 224 -14.61 -61.63 2.48
CA PHE A 224 -14.31 -61.46 3.92
C PHE A 224 -13.16 -62.41 4.36
N THR A 225 -12.49 -62.28 5.51
CA THR A 225 -12.91 -61.71 6.82
C THR A 225 -11.71 -61.23 7.64
N THR A 226 -11.87 -60.20 8.47
CA THR A 226 -11.01 -59.97 9.65
C THR A 226 -11.42 -60.87 10.83
N LYS A 227 -10.48 -61.14 11.74
CA LYS A 227 -10.76 -61.56 13.13
C LYS A 227 -9.78 -60.88 14.07
N ILE A 228 -10.30 -60.21 15.10
CA ILE A 228 -9.57 -59.79 16.30
C ILE A 228 -10.55 -59.91 17.48
N ASN A 229 -10.01 -60.18 18.68
CA ASN A 229 -10.67 -60.34 19.99
C ASN A 229 -11.34 -61.71 20.21
N GLU A 230 -10.74 -62.53 21.07
CA GLU A 230 -10.83 -62.28 22.53
C GLU A 230 -9.45 -61.80 23.03
#